data_AF-A0A2S4PZ78-F1
#
_entry.id   AF-A0A2S4PZ78-F1
#
_cell.length_a   1.000
_cell.length_b   1.000
_cell.length_c   1.000
_cell.angle_alpha   90.00
_cell.angle_beta   90.00
_cell.angle_gamma   90.00
#
_symmetry.space_group_name_H-M   'P 1'
#
loop_
_entity.id
_entity.type
_entity.pdbx_description
1 polymer ?
#
loop_
_entity_poly.entity_id
_entity_poly.type
_entity_poly.pdbx_seq_one_letter_code
_entity_poly.pdbx_strand_id
1 'polypeptide(L)'
;MFNNSRLVQSHMRYGSTNSNSFSSGKSSVLHARINEKKAELENLKQLRDLSAALAEQMQILEEKLATLSDGTEVVATVLGNWHSVLQAINLASQKLPRPNDDQMTLITSPQNEAALPQTLVRIPTEHAPHLNYSDSKLIGQVLAGIYVAIVTAASTFQANI
;
A
#
# COMPACT_ATOMS: atom_id res chain seq x y z
N MET A 1 19.92 12.04 40.43
CA MET A 1 20.18 13.49 40.53
C MET A 1 21.48 13.77 39.80
N PHE A 2 21.42 14.14 38.52
CA PHE A 2 22.62 14.35 37.69
C PHE A 2 23.08 15.81 37.84
N ASN A 3 24.18 15.99 38.56
CA ASN A 3 24.76 17.29 38.84
C ASN A 3 25.54 17.75 37.61
N ASN A 4 24.86 18.48 36.73
CA ASN A 4 25.41 18.97 35.49
C ASN A 4 26.18 20.27 35.79
N SER A 5 27.43 20.12 36.23
CA SER A 5 28.38 21.22 36.32
C SER A 5 28.71 21.70 34.89
N ARG A 6 27.82 22.54 34.33
CA ARG A 6 28.12 23.41 33.20
C ARG A 6 29.32 24.26 33.61
N LEU A 7 30.53 23.77 33.33
CA LEU A 7 31.69 24.62 33.16
C LEU A 7 31.45 25.39 31.88
N VAL A 8 30.70 26.48 32.02
CA VAL A 8 30.73 27.60 31.09
C VAL A 8 32.18 28.03 31.05
N GLN A 9 32.89 27.56 30.01
CA GLN A 9 34.26 27.95 29.75
C GLN A 9 34.22 29.43 29.38
N SER A 10 34.35 30.27 30.40
CA SER A 10 34.61 31.68 30.26
C SER A 10 35.88 31.82 29.45
N HIS A 11 35.70 32.21 28.19
CA HIS A 11 36.69 32.78 27.30
C HIS A 11 37.46 33.89 28.05
N MET A 12 38.52 33.49 28.74
CA MET A 12 39.55 34.40 29.22
C MET A 12 40.27 34.93 27.99
N ARG A 13 39.84 36.11 27.53
CA ARG A 13 40.65 36.94 26.64
C ARG A 13 42.01 37.12 27.32
N TYR A 14 43.02 36.53 26.71
CA TYR A 14 44.40 36.57 27.13
C TYR A 14 44.83 38.04 27.22
N GLY A 15 44.99 38.55 28.44
CA GLY A 15 45.59 39.85 28.68
C GLY A 15 47.03 39.83 28.18
N SER A 16 47.35 40.74 27.26
CA SER A 16 48.71 40.98 26.81
C SER A 16 49.52 41.56 27.96
N THR A 17 50.24 40.72 28.71
CA THR A 17 51.37 41.17 29.53
C THR A 17 52.59 40.32 29.21
N ASN A 18 53.58 41.01 28.65
CA ASN A 18 54.90 40.55 28.29
C ASN A 18 55.65 40.05 29.54
N SER A 19 55.79 38.73 29.70
CA SER A 19 56.75 38.14 30.65
C SER A 19 57.38 36.88 30.04
N ASN A 20 58.64 37.04 29.64
CA ASN A 20 59.42 36.12 28.82
C ASN A 20 60.00 34.91 29.60
N SER A 21 59.24 34.32 30.53
CA SER A 21 59.75 33.21 31.38
C SER A 21 58.74 32.08 31.64
N PHE A 22 57.61 32.06 30.93
CA PHE A 22 56.54 31.06 31.12
C PHE A 22 56.14 30.32 29.83
N SER A 23 56.92 30.43 28.74
CA SER A 23 56.56 29.86 27.44
C SER A 23 56.55 28.33 27.40
N SER A 24 57.43 27.66 28.14
CA SER A 24 57.56 26.19 28.15
C SER A 24 56.45 25.47 28.92
N GLY A 25 55.95 26.04 30.02
CA GLY A 25 54.85 25.45 30.80
C GLY A 25 53.47 25.61 30.14
N LYS A 26 53.27 26.70 29.39
CA LYS A 26 52.02 26.98 28.67
C LYS A 26 51.78 26.02 27.50
N SER A 27 52.83 25.63 26.77
CA SER A 27 52.71 24.65 25.68
C SER A 27 52.31 23.27 26.22
N SER A 28 52.89 22.83 27.35
CA SER A 28 52.54 21.56 28.00
C SER A 28 51.06 21.48 28.40
N VAL A 29 50.51 22.54 29.01
CA VAL A 29 49.07 22.60 29.37
C VAL A 29 48.15 22.57 28.14
N LEU A 30 48.56 23.20 27.04
CA LEU A 30 47.80 23.14 25.79
C LEU A 30 47.84 21.75 25.16
N HIS A 31 48.98 21.06 25.19
CA HIS A 31 49.09 19.67 24.73
C HIS A 31 48.19 18.72 25.53
N ALA A 32 48.09 18.89 26.85
CA ALA A 32 47.16 18.11 27.68
C ALA A 32 45.70 18.32 27.25
N ARG A 33 45.27 19.58 27.04
CA ARG A 33 43.91 19.90 26.57
C ARG A 33 43.64 19.36 25.16
N ILE A 34 44.62 19.40 24.27
CA ILE A 34 44.48 18.83 22.93
C ILE A 34 44.25 17.32 23.01
N ASN A 35 44.96 16.62 23.89
CA ASN A 35 44.78 15.18 24.07
C ASN A 35 43.41 14.85 24.68
N GLU A 36 42.96 15.63 25.66
CA GLU A 36 41.60 15.52 26.21
C GLU A 36 40.53 15.72 25.12
N LYS A 37 40.64 16.79 24.31
CA LYS A 37 39.71 17.03 23.21
C LYS A 37 39.75 15.99 22.11
N LYS A 38 40.90 15.37 21.85
CA LYS A 38 40.98 14.22 20.93
C LYS A 38 40.22 13.02 21.47
N ALA A 39 40.34 12.72 22.76
CA ALA A 39 39.60 11.63 23.40
C ALA A 39 38.08 11.90 23.39
N GLU A 40 37.66 13.13 23.68
CA GLU A 40 36.24 13.52 23.57
C GLU A 40 35.71 13.35 22.13
N LEU A 41 36.49 13.77 21.13
CA LEU A 41 36.11 13.66 19.73
C LEU A 41 35.96 12.18 19.33
N GLU A 42 36.86 11.31 19.77
CA GLU A 42 36.76 9.88 19.49
C GLU A 42 35.49 9.26 20.09
N ASN A 43 35.15 9.62 21.33
CA ASN A 43 33.89 9.21 21.94
C ASN A 43 32.67 9.74 21.14
N LEU A 44 32.69 11.00 20.71
CA LEU A 44 31.62 11.57 19.87
C LEU A 44 31.49 10.85 18.51
N LYS A 45 32.61 10.44 17.91
CA LYS A 45 32.60 9.64 16.68
C LYS A 45 31.94 8.29 16.89
N GLN A 46 32.30 7.60 17.98
CA GLN A 46 31.69 6.32 18.35
C GLN A 46 30.18 6.47 18.58
N LEU A 47 29.75 7.49 19.33
CA LEU A 47 28.33 7.76 19.55
C LEU A 47 27.58 8.04 18.23
N ARG A 48 28.20 8.77 17.31
CA ARG A 48 27.63 9.03 15.98
C ARG A 48 27.55 7.76 15.13
N ASP A 49 28.56 6.90 15.16
CA ASP A 49 28.53 5.60 14.47
C ASP A 49 27.45 4.68 15.06
N LEU A 50 27.33 4.61 16.39
CA LEU A 50 26.27 3.85 17.06
C LEU A 50 24.88 4.40 16.75
N SER A 51 24.73 5.73 16.70
CA SER A 51 23.46 6.37 16.34
C SER A 51 23.09 6.09 14.88
N ALA A 52 24.07 6.04 13.97
CA ALA A 52 23.87 5.66 12.58
C ALA A 52 23.43 4.19 12.47
N ALA A 53 24.09 3.28 13.19
CA ALA A 53 23.70 1.87 13.23
C ALA A 53 22.30 1.66 13.82
N LEU A 54 21.93 2.42 14.86
CA LEU A 54 20.58 2.38 15.43
C LEU A 54 19.53 2.86 14.40
N ALA A 55 19.83 3.93 13.66
CA ALA A 55 18.94 4.43 12.62
C ALA A 55 18.71 3.38 11.52
N GLU A 56 19.76 2.67 11.10
CA GLU A 56 19.66 1.54 10.17
C GLU A 56 18.77 0.42 10.72
N GLN A 57 18.93 0.08 12.00
CA GLN A 57 18.06 -0.91 12.65
C GLN A 57 16.59 -0.47 12.71
N MET A 58 16.31 0.82 12.91
CA MET A 58 14.95 1.35 12.89
C MET A 58 14.32 1.24 11.49
N GLN A 59 15.11 1.46 10.44
CA GLN A 59 14.64 1.28 9.05
C GLN A 59 14.33 -0.19 8.73
N ILE A 60 15.17 -1.12 9.18
CA ILE A 60 14.90 -2.57 9.03
C ILE A 60 13.63 -2.97 9.81
N LEU A 61 13.43 -2.40 11.00
CA LEU A 61 12.25 -2.67 11.81
C LEU A 61 10.98 -2.15 11.11
N GLU A 62 11.04 -0.97 10.51
CA GLU A 62 9.96 -0.41 9.70
C GLU A 62 9.56 -1.34 8.55
N GLU A 63 10.52 -1.85 7.78
CA GLU A 63 10.27 -2.80 6.68
C GLU A 63 9.60 -4.09 7.20
N LYS A 64 10.04 -4.59 8.35
CA LYS A 64 9.44 -5.77 8.99
C LYS A 64 8.02 -5.49 9.48
N LEU A 65 7.74 -4.31 10.02
CA LEU A 65 6.39 -3.91 10.41
C LEU A 65 5.47 -3.75 9.21
N ALA A 66 5.96 -3.21 8.10
CA ALA A 66 5.22 -3.13 6.84
C ALA A 66 4.85 -4.54 6.34
N THR A 67 5.82 -5.45 6.26
CA THR A 67 5.58 -6.84 5.84
C THR A 67 4.58 -7.56 6.75
N LEU A 68 4.66 -7.34 8.07
CA LEU A 68 3.71 -7.91 9.02
C LEU A 68 2.30 -7.34 8.83
N SER A 69 2.20 -6.02 8.62
CA SER A 69 0.93 -5.33 8.33
C SER A 69 0.26 -5.90 7.08
N ASP A 70 1.01 -6.02 5.98
CA ASP A 70 0.51 -6.59 4.73
C ASP A 70 0.04 -8.04 4.92
N GLY A 71 0.79 -8.83 5.69
CA GLY A 71 0.40 -10.19 6.07
C GLY A 71 -0.93 -10.23 6.84
N THR A 72 -1.17 -9.27 7.76
CA THR A 72 -2.44 -9.19 8.49
C THR A 72 -3.62 -8.76 7.61
N GLU A 73 -3.41 -7.93 6.60
CA GLU A 73 -4.44 -7.58 5.60
C GLU A 73 -4.86 -8.80 4.77
N VAL A 74 -3.89 -9.63 4.36
CA VAL A 74 -4.19 -10.89 3.66
C VAL A 74 -5.01 -11.83 4.54
N VAL A 75 -4.66 -11.97 5.82
CA VAL A 75 -5.42 -12.80 6.77
C VAL A 75 -6.83 -12.25 6.98
N ALA A 76 -7.00 -10.92 7.11
CA ALA A 76 -8.30 -10.28 7.23
C ALA A 76 -9.17 -10.56 5.98
N THR A 77 -8.57 -10.51 4.80
CA THR A 77 -9.26 -10.82 3.53
C THR A 77 -9.73 -12.27 3.48
N VAL A 78 -8.88 -13.22 3.89
CA VAL A 78 -9.24 -14.64 3.99
C VAL A 78 -10.38 -14.83 4.99
N LEU A 79 -10.30 -14.26 6.19
CA LEU A 79 -11.38 -14.35 7.17
C LEU A 79 -12.70 -13.75 6.66
N GLY A 80 -12.65 -12.63 5.93
CA GLY A 80 -13.81 -12.04 5.27
C GLY A 80 -14.43 -12.96 4.21
N ASN A 81 -13.58 -13.66 3.43
CA ASN A 81 -14.03 -14.68 2.48
C ASN A 81 -14.72 -15.86 3.19
N TRP A 82 -14.08 -16.43 4.22
CA TRP A 82 -14.64 -17.54 4.99
C TRP A 82 -15.95 -17.17 5.69
N HIS A 83 -16.08 -15.93 6.18
CA HIS A 83 -17.34 -15.43 6.74
C HIS A 83 -18.47 -15.51 5.72
N SER A 84 -18.21 -15.08 4.48
CA SER A 84 -19.18 -15.12 3.38
C SER A 84 -19.55 -16.55 2.98
N VAL A 85 -18.57 -17.46 2.91
CA VAL A 85 -18.80 -18.88 2.62
C VAL A 85 -19.66 -19.55 3.70
N LEU A 86 -19.32 -19.36 4.98
CA LEU A 86 -20.07 -19.95 6.09
C LEU A 86 -21.48 -19.37 6.20
N GLN A 87 -21.66 -18.08 5.93
CA GLN A 87 -22.98 -17.46 5.86
C GLN A 87 -23.83 -18.06 4.74
N ALA A 88 -23.26 -18.23 3.54
CA ALA A 88 -23.95 -18.85 2.40
C ALA A 88 -24.39 -20.28 2.70
N ILE A 89 -23.50 -21.08 3.31
CA ILE A 89 -23.81 -22.45 3.75
C ILE A 89 -24.92 -22.44 4.79
N ASN A 90 -24.87 -21.55 5.77
CA ASN A 90 -25.88 -21.49 6.82
C ASN A 90 -27.27 -21.10 6.27
N LEU A 91 -27.33 -20.12 5.37
CA LEU A 91 -28.58 -19.73 4.69
C LEU A 91 -29.14 -20.85 3.81
N ALA A 92 -28.28 -21.63 3.16
CA ALA A 92 -28.68 -22.80 2.39
C ALA A 92 -29.16 -23.96 3.28
N SER A 93 -28.43 -24.24 4.37
CA SER A 93 -28.70 -25.36 5.28
C SER A 93 -29.97 -25.19 6.09
N GLN A 94 -30.36 -23.96 6.43
CA GLN A 94 -31.61 -23.69 7.16
C GLN A 94 -32.86 -23.76 6.26
N LYS A 95 -32.71 -23.64 4.93
CA LYS A 95 -33.81 -23.59 3.97
C LYS A 95 -34.17 -24.92 3.32
N LEU A 96 -33.58 -26.04 3.74
CA LEU A 96 -34.00 -27.36 3.25
C LEU A 96 -35.30 -27.77 3.97
N PRO A 97 -36.46 -27.84 3.27
CA PRO A 97 -37.64 -28.48 3.83
C PRO A 97 -37.27 -29.92 4.13
N ARG A 98 -37.40 -30.35 5.39
CA ARG A 98 -37.23 -31.77 5.72
C ARG A 98 -38.32 -32.53 4.97
N PRO A 99 -37.99 -33.62 4.24
CA PRO A 99 -39.02 -34.52 3.79
C PRO A 99 -39.55 -35.22 5.04
N ASN A 100 -40.58 -34.65 5.66
CA ASN A 100 -41.38 -35.38 6.61
C ASN A 100 -42.39 -36.18 5.78
N ASP A 101 -42.21 -37.49 5.79
CA ASP A 101 -43.31 -38.42 5.64
C ASP A 101 -44.45 -37.96 6.57
N ASP A 102 -45.68 -38.03 6.06
CA ASP A 102 -46.95 -37.73 6.73
C ASP A 102 -47.37 -36.24 6.78
N GLN A 103 -48.21 -35.82 5.83
CA GLN A 103 -49.67 -35.87 6.02
C GLN A 103 -50.44 -35.24 4.85
N MET A 104 -51.23 -36.10 4.21
CA MET A 104 -52.52 -35.82 3.60
C MET A 104 -53.34 -34.79 4.39
N THR A 105 -53.31 -33.51 4.03
CA THR A 105 -54.44 -32.59 4.25
C THR A 105 -54.47 -31.54 3.14
N LEU A 106 -55.58 -31.58 2.42
CA LEU A 106 -55.89 -30.82 1.22
C LEU A 106 -56.48 -29.43 1.57
N ILE A 107 -56.15 -28.45 0.71
CA ILE A 107 -56.86 -27.21 0.33
C ILE A 107 -56.83 -25.99 1.27
N THR A 108 -56.08 -24.93 0.88
CA THR A 108 -56.63 -23.63 0.40
C THR A 108 -55.52 -22.59 0.20
N SER A 109 -55.06 -22.43 -1.04
CA SER A 109 -54.83 -21.14 -1.75
C SER A 109 -54.01 -21.39 -3.03
N PRO A 110 -54.34 -20.73 -4.15
CA PRO A 110 -53.79 -21.04 -5.47
C PRO A 110 -52.43 -20.36 -5.66
N GLN A 111 -51.56 -20.97 -6.46
CA GLN A 111 -50.39 -20.33 -7.06
C GLN A 111 -49.39 -19.73 -6.06
N ASN A 112 -48.59 -20.57 -5.43
CA ASN A 112 -47.22 -20.15 -5.10
C ASN A 112 -46.29 -21.22 -5.66
N GLU A 113 -46.25 -21.29 -7.00
CA GLU A 113 -45.08 -21.77 -7.72
C GLU A 113 -43.91 -21.04 -7.09
N ALA A 114 -43.19 -21.72 -6.19
CA ALA A 114 -42.17 -21.09 -5.37
C ALA A 114 -41.13 -20.52 -6.33
N ALA A 115 -41.26 -19.23 -6.65
CA ALA A 115 -40.51 -18.59 -7.71
C ALA A 115 -39.04 -18.86 -7.44
N LEU A 116 -38.41 -19.68 -8.30
CA LEU A 116 -37.04 -20.10 -8.07
C LEU A 116 -36.20 -18.83 -7.91
N PRO A 117 -35.42 -18.70 -6.83
CA PRO A 117 -34.60 -17.52 -6.63
C PRO A 117 -33.67 -17.37 -7.84
N GLN A 118 -33.63 -16.17 -8.42
CA GLN A 118 -32.74 -15.89 -9.55
C GLN A 118 -31.28 -16.12 -9.15
N THR A 119 -30.51 -16.76 -10.03
CA THR A 119 -29.11 -17.16 -9.78
C THR A 119 -28.11 -16.03 -10.04
N LEU A 120 -28.42 -14.82 -9.58
CA LEU A 120 -27.54 -13.67 -9.75
C LEU A 120 -26.36 -13.77 -8.77
N VAL A 121 -25.14 -13.84 -9.31
CA VAL A 121 -23.89 -13.88 -8.55
C VAL A 121 -23.04 -12.68 -8.93
N ARG A 122 -22.39 -12.06 -7.92
CA ARG A 122 -21.41 -10.99 -8.16
C ARG A 122 -20.07 -11.62 -8.51
N ILE A 123 -19.55 -11.31 -9.69
CA ILE A 123 -18.21 -11.70 -10.13
C ILE A 123 -17.39 -10.41 -10.29
N PRO A 124 -16.23 -10.27 -9.62
CA PRO A 124 -15.36 -9.12 -9.82
C PRO A 124 -14.89 -9.03 -11.27
N THR A 125 -15.06 -7.86 -11.90
CA THR A 125 -14.71 -7.63 -13.32
C THR A 125 -13.34 -7.00 -13.52
N GLU A 126 -12.60 -6.74 -12.44
CA GLU A 126 -11.32 -6.03 -12.42
C GLU A 126 -10.18 -6.71 -13.20
N HIS A 127 -10.31 -8.00 -13.52
CA HIS A 127 -9.37 -8.75 -14.36
C HIS A 127 -9.98 -9.27 -15.67
N ALA A 128 -11.21 -8.86 -16.01
CA ALA A 128 -11.84 -9.28 -17.26
C ALA A 128 -11.12 -8.60 -18.43
N PRO A 129 -10.64 -9.34 -19.45
CA PRO A 129 -10.10 -8.72 -20.65
C PRO A 129 -11.18 -7.79 -21.23
N HIS A 130 -10.87 -6.50 -21.34
CA HIS A 130 -11.76 -5.49 -21.90
C HIS A 130 -12.24 -6.00 -23.25
N LEU A 131 -13.51 -6.39 -23.35
CA LEU A 131 -14.17 -6.65 -24.61
C LEU A 131 -14.23 -5.29 -25.34
N ASN A 132 -13.22 -5.05 -26.18
CA ASN A 132 -13.10 -3.88 -27.03
C ASN A 132 -14.32 -3.81 -27.95
N TYR A 133 -15.35 -3.10 -27.48
CA TYR A 133 -16.58 -2.81 -28.21
C TYR A 133 -16.34 -1.94 -29.48
N SER A 134 -15.10 -1.49 -29.71
CA SER A 134 -14.69 -0.62 -30.81
C SER A 134 -14.65 -1.28 -32.19
N ASP A 135 -14.56 -2.61 -32.31
CA ASP A 135 -14.46 -3.27 -33.62
C ASP A 135 -15.79 -3.26 -34.41
N SER A 136 -16.93 -3.18 -33.71
CA SER A 136 -18.25 -3.14 -34.36
C SER A 136 -18.51 -1.84 -35.14
N LYS A 137 -17.93 -0.71 -34.71
CA LYS A 137 -18.07 0.59 -35.39
C LYS A 137 -17.24 0.67 -36.67
N LEU A 138 -16.08 0.00 -36.71
CA LEU A 138 -15.24 -0.08 -37.90
C LEU A 138 -15.91 -0.88 -39.02
N ILE A 139 -16.53 -2.02 -38.68
CA ILE A 139 -17.30 -2.83 -39.65
C ILE A 139 -18.48 -2.02 -40.20
N GLY A 140 -19.21 -1.31 -39.33
CA GLY A 140 -20.32 -0.45 -39.76
C GLY A 140 -19.88 0.68 -40.70
N GLN A 141 -18.76 1.34 -40.42
CA GLN A 141 -18.23 2.39 -41.29
C GLN A 141 -17.72 1.85 -42.64
N VAL A 142 -17.05 0.71 -42.66
CA VAL A 142 -16.55 0.10 -43.90
C VAL A 142 -17.71 -0.32 -44.80
N LEU A 143 -18.75 -0.96 -44.23
CA LEU A 143 -19.94 -1.36 -45.00
C LEU A 143 -20.73 -0.15 -45.52
N ALA A 144 -20.86 0.91 -44.73
CA ALA A 144 -21.49 2.15 -45.17
C ALA A 144 -20.70 2.81 -46.32
N GLY A 145 -19.36 2.82 -46.24
CA GLY A 145 -18.50 3.33 -47.30
C GLY A 145 -18.64 2.55 -48.62
N ILE A 146 -18.68 1.21 -48.53
CA ILE A 146 -18.88 0.34 -49.71
C ILE A 146 -20.25 0.59 -50.35
N TYR A 147 -21.31 0.71 -49.54
CA TYR A 147 -22.66 0.96 -50.07
C TYR A 147 -22.76 2.30 -50.80
N VAL A 148 -22.20 3.37 -50.23
CA VAL A 148 -22.17 4.70 -50.87
C VAL A 148 -21.38 4.68 -52.18
N ALA A 149 -20.25 3.97 -52.23
CA ALA A 149 -19.45 3.85 -53.45
C ALA A 149 -20.21 3.10 -54.57
N ILE A 150 -20.89 2.00 -54.24
CA ILE A 150 -21.67 1.23 -55.22
C ILE A 150 -22.85 2.06 -55.75
N VAL A 151 -23.60 2.74 -54.88
CA VAL A 151 -24.73 3.58 -55.29
C VAL A 151 -24.28 4.75 -56.17
N THR A 152 -23.15 5.38 -55.82
CA THR A 152 -22.59 6.49 -56.61
C THR A 152 -22.10 6.02 -57.98
N ALA A 153 -21.42 4.86 -58.05
CA ALA A 153 -20.97 4.28 -59.31
C ALA A 153 -22.15 3.89 -60.22
N ALA A 154 -23.22 3.33 -59.66
CA ALA A 154 -24.43 2.98 -60.41
C ALA A 154 -25.12 4.23 -61.00
N SER A 155 -25.25 5.30 -60.20
CA SER A 155 -25.83 6.56 -60.65
C SER A 155 -24.98 7.24 -61.76
N THR A 156 -23.65 7.20 -61.61
CA THR A 156 -22.73 7.76 -62.62
C THR A 156 -22.74 6.96 -63.92
N PHE A 157 -22.90 5.64 -63.86
CA PHE A 157 -23.03 4.77 -65.04
C PHE A 157 -24.34 5.03 -65.80
N GLN A 158 -25.45 5.26 -65.08
CA GLN A 158 -26.73 5.61 -65.70
C GLN A 158 -26.75 7.00 -66.34
N ALA A 159 -25.94 7.94 -65.85
CA ALA A 159 -25.85 9.29 -66.39
C ALA A 159 -24.96 9.40 -67.66
N ASN A 160 -24.23 8.34 -68.01
CA ASN A 160 -23.26 8.32 -69.11
C ASN A 160 -23.68 7.37 -70.27
N ILE A 161 -24.95 6.95 -70.30
CA ILE A 161 -25.65 6.23 -71.39
C ILE A 161 -26.77 7.14 -71.89
#